data_AF-A0A2S4II52-F1
#
_entry.id   AF-A0A2S4II52-F1
#
_cell.length_a   1.000
_cell.length_b   1.000
_cell.length_c   1.000
_cell.angle_alpha   90.00
_cell.angle_beta   90.00
_cell.angle_gamma   90.00
#
_symmetry.space_group_name_H-M   'P 1'
#
loop_
_entity.id
_entity.type
_entity.pdbx_description
1 polymer ?
#
loop_
_entity_poly.entity_id
_entity_poly.type
_entity_poly.pdbx_seq_one_letter_code
_entity_poly.pdbx_strand_id
1 'polypeptide(L)'
;MNYYHIEPEVAGSLGDQTVIDTESWAPKVSRLEFQFDGWLGDELLEMFPCFICTTALAGALSAGKLSGVAFESVVISRSENFLELYPDTALPEFYWLQVIGRAETDDFGVAENNRLVVSHTALTILKNFNVNYAEISIFSSSS
;
A
#
# COMPACT_ATOMS: atom_id res chain seq x y z
N MET A 1 -11.02 -10.89 17.24
CA MET A 1 -10.71 -9.69 16.44
C MET A 1 -10.82 -10.10 14.99
N ASN A 2 -11.55 -9.37 14.15
CA ASN A 2 -11.70 -9.75 12.75
C ASN A 2 -10.58 -9.13 11.94
N TYR A 3 -10.05 -9.89 10.98
CA TYR A 3 -9.05 -9.44 10.02
C TYR A 3 -9.63 -9.47 8.62
N TYR A 4 -9.03 -8.71 7.72
CA TYR A 4 -9.51 -8.56 6.35
C TYR A 4 -8.32 -8.57 5.40
N HIS A 5 -8.48 -9.30 4.29
CA HIS A 5 -7.60 -9.14 3.14
C HIS A 5 -7.98 -7.87 2.39
N ILE A 6 -6.96 -7.15 1.95
CA ILE A 6 -7.09 -6.03 1.03
C ILE A 6 -6.16 -6.30 -0.15
N GLU A 7 -6.69 -6.21 -1.36
CA GLU A 7 -5.92 -6.07 -2.60
C GLU A 7 -6.14 -4.65 -3.10
N PRO A 8 -5.23 -3.71 -2.79
CA PRO A 8 -5.32 -2.32 -3.25
C PRO A 8 -5.31 -2.17 -4.78
N GLU A 9 -5.63 -0.96 -5.24
CA GLU A 9 -5.45 -0.59 -6.64
C GLU A 9 -3.96 -0.73 -7.03
N VAL A 10 -3.69 -1.34 -8.19
CA VAL A 10 -2.37 -1.36 -8.83
C VAL A 10 -2.30 -0.23 -9.86
N ALA A 11 -1.68 0.88 -9.47
CA ALA A 11 -1.61 2.12 -10.26
C ALA A 11 -0.28 2.31 -11.01
N GLY A 12 0.68 1.40 -10.83
CA GLY A 12 2.03 1.57 -11.35
C GLY A 12 2.96 0.45 -10.94
N SER A 13 4.25 0.73 -11.04
CA SER A 13 5.32 -0.25 -10.82
C SER A 13 6.52 0.35 -10.07
N LEU A 14 7.50 -0.49 -9.75
CA LEU A 14 8.76 -0.05 -9.16
C LEU A 14 9.54 0.77 -10.19
N GLY A 15 9.94 2.00 -9.83
CA GLY A 15 10.78 2.84 -10.67
C GLY A 15 12.27 2.51 -10.56
N ASP A 16 13.06 3.04 -11.50
CA ASP A 16 14.49 2.74 -11.67
C ASP A 16 15.37 3.10 -10.46
N GLN A 17 14.93 4.01 -9.60
CA GLN A 17 15.67 4.38 -8.39
C GLN A 17 15.38 3.46 -7.18
N THR A 18 14.55 2.45 -7.37
CA THR A 18 14.25 1.45 -6.34
C THR A 18 15.49 0.61 -6.04
N VAL A 19 15.85 0.50 -4.76
CA VAL A 19 16.91 -0.40 -4.29
C VAL A 19 16.25 -1.61 -3.64
N ILE A 20 16.29 -2.74 -4.35
CA ILE A 20 15.65 -3.99 -3.98
C ILE A 20 16.66 -5.14 -3.96
N ASP A 21 16.66 -5.89 -2.87
CA ASP A 21 17.38 -7.14 -2.71
C ASP A 21 16.42 -8.31 -2.96
N THR A 22 16.68 -9.05 -4.03
CA THR A 22 15.87 -10.19 -4.50
C THR A 22 16.49 -11.54 -4.13
N GLU A 23 17.54 -11.58 -3.32
CA GLU A 23 18.19 -12.83 -2.91
C GLU A 23 17.33 -13.64 -1.92
N SER A 24 16.36 -12.99 -1.27
CA SER A 24 15.37 -13.64 -0.39
C SER A 24 13.94 -13.42 -0.87
N TRP A 25 13.05 -14.37 -0.56
CA TRP A 25 11.61 -14.21 -0.70
C TRP A 25 10.97 -13.88 0.65
N ALA A 26 10.19 -12.81 0.82
CA ALA A 26 9.92 -11.73 -0.14
C ALA A 26 11.14 -10.79 -0.34
N PRO A 27 11.22 -10.09 -1.48
CA PRO A 27 12.30 -9.13 -1.73
C PRO A 27 12.33 -8.01 -0.69
N LYS A 28 13.53 -7.56 -0.32
CA LYS A 28 13.71 -6.46 0.63
C LYS A 28 13.97 -5.17 -0.11
N VAL A 29 13.06 -4.21 0.02
CA VAL A 29 13.24 -2.86 -0.52
C VAL A 29 13.88 -1.98 0.56
N SER A 30 14.85 -1.15 0.20
CA SER A 30 15.52 -0.20 1.10
C SER A 30 15.42 1.25 0.63
N ARG A 31 15.05 1.46 -0.64
CA ARG A 31 14.64 2.73 -1.20
C ARG A 31 13.57 2.44 -2.24
N LEU A 32 12.49 3.20 -2.20
CA LEU A 32 11.36 3.00 -3.09
C LEU A 32 11.18 4.19 -4.03
N GLU A 33 11.09 3.88 -5.33
CA GLU A 33 10.43 4.73 -6.31
C GLU A 33 9.16 4.04 -6.79
N PHE A 34 8.04 4.76 -6.78
CA PHE A 34 6.81 4.32 -7.42
C PHE A 34 6.59 5.13 -8.69
N GLN A 35 6.62 4.44 -9.83
CA GLN A 35 6.33 5.02 -11.13
C GLN A 35 4.87 4.76 -11.46
N PHE A 36 4.06 5.82 -11.52
CA PHE A 36 2.65 5.74 -11.91
C PHE A 36 2.51 5.51 -13.41
N ASP A 37 1.62 4.59 -13.78
CA ASP A 37 1.14 4.33 -15.15
C ASP A 37 -0.30 4.80 -15.37
N GLY A 38 -1.07 4.90 -14.30
CA GLY A 38 -2.41 5.49 -14.22
C GLY A 38 -2.78 5.71 -12.75
N TRP A 39 -3.94 6.26 -12.45
CA TRP A 39 -4.45 6.34 -11.06
C TRP A 39 -5.95 6.54 -11.08
N LEU A 40 -6.70 5.61 -10.50
CA LEU A 40 -8.16 5.66 -10.43
C LEU A 40 -8.67 6.45 -9.20
N GLY A 41 -7.74 6.88 -8.35
CA GLY A 41 -8.00 7.79 -7.25
C GLY A 41 -7.86 7.17 -5.86
N ASP A 42 -7.57 5.87 -5.73
CA ASP A 42 -7.45 5.25 -4.42
C ASP A 42 -6.26 5.80 -3.64
N GLU A 43 -6.43 5.87 -2.32
CA GLU A 43 -5.47 6.42 -1.38
C GLU A 43 -4.56 5.37 -0.77
N LEU A 44 -4.84 4.09 -1.01
CA LEU A 44 -4.00 2.95 -0.70
C LEU A 44 -3.74 2.21 -2.01
N LEU A 45 -2.47 2.05 -2.37
CA LEU A 45 -2.04 1.44 -3.62
C LEU A 45 -1.03 0.34 -3.34
N GLU A 46 -0.95 -0.64 -4.23
CA GLU A 46 0.01 -1.74 -4.14
C GLU A 46 0.84 -1.91 -5.42
N MET A 47 2.03 -2.46 -5.22
CA MET A 47 2.93 -2.96 -6.25
C MET A 47 3.88 -3.93 -5.57
N PHE A 48 3.96 -5.17 -6.04
CA PHE A 48 4.76 -6.16 -5.32
C PHE A 48 6.24 -5.73 -5.15
N PRO A 49 6.83 -5.75 -3.93
CA PRO A 49 6.29 -6.25 -2.66
C PRO A 49 5.84 -5.13 -1.67
N CYS A 50 5.54 -3.93 -2.16
CA CYS A 50 5.30 -2.72 -1.37
C CYS A 50 3.87 -2.19 -1.48
N PHE A 51 3.56 -1.26 -0.57
CA PHE A 51 2.32 -0.50 -0.54
C PHE A 51 2.66 0.98 -0.41
N ILE A 52 1.87 1.86 -1.02
CA ILE A 52 1.96 3.31 -0.79
C ILE A 52 0.59 3.83 -0.38
N CYS A 53 0.59 4.95 0.34
CA CYS A 53 -0.65 5.63 0.68
C CYS A 53 -0.50 7.14 0.60
N THR A 54 -1.61 7.86 0.44
CA THR A 54 -1.57 9.33 0.48
C THR A 54 -1.12 9.84 1.84
N THR A 55 -0.60 11.06 1.87
CA THR A 55 -0.25 11.76 3.12
C THR A 55 -1.42 11.87 4.09
N ALA A 56 -2.64 12.07 3.58
CA ALA A 56 -3.84 12.13 4.39
C ALA A 56 -4.13 10.79 5.09
N LEU A 57 -4.07 9.68 4.34
CA LEU A 57 -4.25 8.35 4.89
C LEU A 57 -3.14 7.98 5.89
N ALA A 58 -1.87 8.23 5.56
CA ALA A 58 -0.74 8.02 6.47
C ALA A 58 -0.93 8.76 7.81
N GLY A 59 -1.40 10.02 7.75
CA GLY A 59 -1.70 10.83 8.93
C GLY A 59 -2.80 10.22 9.80
N ALA A 60 -3.88 9.71 9.21
CA ALA A 60 -4.96 9.08 9.96
C ALA A 60 -4.57 7.75 10.58
N LEU A 61 -3.84 6.90 9.85
CA LEU A 61 -3.32 5.63 10.38
C LEU A 61 -2.35 5.88 11.54
N SER A 62 -1.48 6.89 11.41
CA SER A 62 -0.56 7.32 12.49
C SER A 62 -1.31 7.82 13.73
N ALA A 63 -2.35 8.65 13.54
CA ALA A 63 -3.18 9.14 14.63
C ALA A 63 -3.95 8.00 15.34
N GLY A 64 -4.31 6.96 14.61
CA GLY A 64 -4.93 5.74 15.14
C GLY A 64 -4.01 4.87 15.99
N LYS A 65 -2.68 5.14 16.00
CA LYS A 65 -1.65 4.37 16.72
C LYS A 65 -1.69 2.87 16.41
N LEU A 66 -1.89 2.55 15.14
CA LEU A 66 -2.01 1.17 14.65
C LEU A 66 -0.66 0.46 14.72
N SER A 67 -0.69 -0.81 15.07
CA SER A 67 0.49 -1.69 15.14
C SER A 67 0.85 -2.28 13.76
N GLY A 68 2.11 -2.66 13.57
CA GLY A 68 2.55 -3.37 12.36
C GLY A 68 2.72 -2.51 11.10
N VAL A 69 2.63 -1.18 11.21
CA VAL A 69 2.80 -0.25 10.10
C VAL A 69 3.82 0.84 10.42
N ALA A 70 4.61 1.22 9.41
CA ALA A 70 5.51 2.36 9.44
C ALA A 70 5.39 3.17 8.13
N PHE A 71 5.82 4.42 8.17
CA PHE A 71 5.76 5.33 7.02
C PHE A 71 7.14 5.91 6.72
N GLU A 72 7.56 5.84 5.46
CA GLU A 72 8.82 6.40 4.98
C GLU A 72 8.60 7.20 3.69
N SER A 73 9.54 8.06 3.32
CA SER A 73 9.50 8.78 2.05
C SER A 73 9.53 7.82 0.87
N VAL A 74 8.75 8.12 -0.17
CA VAL A 74 8.77 7.44 -1.46
C VAL A 74 9.06 8.45 -2.56
N VAL A 75 9.88 8.05 -3.55
CA VAL A 75 10.07 8.86 -4.76
C VAL A 75 8.92 8.58 -5.71
N ILE A 76 8.22 9.61 -6.15
CA ILE A 76 7.11 9.48 -7.10
C ILE A 76 7.57 9.93 -8.49
N SER A 77 7.33 9.11 -9.49
CA SER A 77 7.50 9.45 -10.90
C SER A 77 6.29 9.04 -11.72
N ARG A 78 6.25 9.50 -12.98
CA ARG A 78 5.18 9.22 -13.94
C ARG A 78 5.83 8.62 -15.17
N SER A 79 5.28 7.52 -15.68
CA SER A 79 5.73 6.94 -16.95
C SER A 79 5.31 7.83 -18.13
N GLU A 80 5.89 7.57 -19.31
CA GLU A 80 5.48 8.24 -20.55
C GLU A 80 3.98 8.02 -20.81
N ASN A 81 3.49 6.79 -20.61
CA ASN A 81 2.07 6.45 -20.74
C ASN A 81 1.19 7.30 -19.82
N PHE A 82 1.62 7.53 -18.57
CA PHE A 82 0.86 8.39 -17.66
C PHE A 82 0.75 9.81 -18.20
N LEU A 83 1.88 10.37 -18.68
CA LEU A 83 1.93 11.74 -19.20
C LEU A 83 1.09 11.90 -20.47
N GLU A 84 1.02 10.87 -21.31
CA GLU A 84 0.23 10.90 -22.55
C GLU A 84 -1.27 10.69 -22.31
N LEU A 85 -1.64 9.72 -21.48
CA LEU A 85 -3.03 9.32 -21.28
C LEU A 85 -3.75 10.13 -20.19
N TYR A 86 -3.00 10.66 -19.21
CA TYR A 86 -3.53 11.36 -18.05
C TYR A 86 -2.83 12.71 -17.81
N PRO A 87 -2.71 13.59 -18.83
CA PRO A 87 -1.91 14.81 -18.74
C PRO A 87 -2.42 15.80 -17.68
N ASP A 88 -3.73 15.80 -17.41
CA ASP A 88 -4.38 16.70 -16.46
C ASP A 88 -4.54 16.09 -15.05
N THR A 89 -4.10 14.85 -14.84
CA THR A 89 -4.21 14.17 -13.54
C THR A 89 -3.12 14.65 -12.60
N ALA A 90 -3.52 15.37 -11.55
CA ALA A 90 -2.65 15.76 -10.45
C ALA A 90 -2.56 14.63 -9.42
N LEU A 91 -1.34 14.16 -9.14
CA LEU A 91 -1.08 13.19 -8.09
C LEU A 91 -0.91 13.90 -6.73
N PRO A 92 -1.52 13.39 -5.65
CA PRO A 92 -1.23 13.87 -4.30
C PRO A 92 0.17 13.42 -3.85
N GLU A 93 0.59 13.89 -2.68
CA GLU A 93 1.80 13.38 -2.04
C GLU A 93 1.55 12.01 -1.38
N PHE A 94 2.47 11.08 -1.59
CA PHE A 94 2.41 9.72 -1.07
C PHE A 94 3.54 9.44 -0.06
N TYR A 95 3.27 8.49 0.83
CA TYR A 95 4.25 7.83 1.68
C TYR A 95 4.35 6.35 1.32
N TRP A 96 5.55 5.80 1.50
CA TRP A 96 5.72 4.36 1.56
C TRP A 96 5.07 3.82 2.83
N LEU A 97 4.02 3.02 2.68
CA LEU A 97 3.41 2.27 3.77
C LEU A 97 4.17 0.95 3.93
N GLN A 98 5.04 0.89 4.93
CA GLN A 98 5.78 -0.32 5.27
C GLN A 98 4.95 -1.18 6.22
N VAL A 99 4.69 -2.42 5.80
CA VAL A 99 4.05 -3.42 6.65
C VAL A 99 5.14 -4.22 7.35
N ILE A 100 5.29 -3.99 8.66
CA ILE A 100 6.33 -4.58 9.51
C ILE A 100 5.76 -5.54 10.56
N GLY A 101 4.43 -5.63 10.65
CA GLY A 101 3.73 -6.49 11.60
C GLY A 101 3.41 -7.87 11.04
N ARG A 102 2.79 -8.67 11.90
CA ARG A 102 2.34 -10.03 11.59
C ARG A 102 0.83 -10.06 11.42
N ALA A 103 0.38 -10.67 10.33
CA ALA A 103 -1.04 -10.92 10.09
C ALA A 103 -1.67 -11.66 11.28
N GLU A 104 -2.92 -11.32 11.59
CA GLU A 104 -3.68 -11.85 12.74
C GLU A 104 -3.17 -11.46 14.14
N THR A 105 -2.06 -10.73 14.23
CA THR A 105 -1.47 -10.26 15.51
C THR A 105 -1.48 -8.74 15.61
N ASP A 106 -0.95 -8.07 14.58
CA ASP A 106 -0.86 -6.61 14.48
C ASP A 106 -1.96 -6.04 13.59
N ASP A 107 -2.20 -4.73 13.66
CA ASP A 107 -3.21 -4.05 12.85
C ASP A 107 -2.92 -4.09 11.35
N PHE A 108 -1.64 -4.20 11.00
CA PHE A 108 -1.15 -4.42 9.64
C PHE A 108 -0.20 -5.62 9.62
N GLY A 109 -0.39 -6.50 8.64
CA GLY A 109 0.50 -7.62 8.38
C GLY A 109 0.39 -8.10 6.94
N VAL A 110 1.32 -8.96 6.55
CA VAL A 110 1.30 -9.63 5.25
C VAL A 110 1.06 -11.13 5.49
N ALA A 111 0.09 -11.70 4.78
CA ALA A 111 -0.17 -13.14 4.83
C ALA A 111 0.85 -13.93 3.99
N GLU A 112 0.86 -15.26 4.11
CA GLU A 112 1.79 -16.13 3.37
C GLU A 112 1.69 -16.00 1.84
N ASN A 113 0.53 -15.58 1.34
CA ASN A 113 0.30 -15.29 -0.08
C ASN A 113 0.69 -13.86 -0.48
N ASN A 114 1.47 -13.16 0.34
CA ASN A 114 1.90 -11.77 0.16
C ASN A 114 0.78 -10.72 0.10
N ARG A 115 -0.45 -11.07 0.46
CA ARG A 115 -1.57 -10.12 0.50
C ARG A 115 -1.56 -9.33 1.79
N LEU A 116 -1.93 -8.06 1.68
CA LEU A 116 -2.15 -7.20 2.84
C LEU A 116 -3.29 -7.76 3.68
N VAL A 117 -3.05 -7.85 4.99
CA VAL A 117 -4.04 -8.18 6.01
C VAL A 117 -4.09 -7.04 7.00
N VAL A 118 -5.30 -6.57 7.29
CA VAL A 118 -5.52 -5.52 8.27
C VAL A 118 -6.54 -5.92 9.32
N SER A 119 -6.40 -5.39 10.54
CA SER A 119 -7.42 -5.55 11.58
C SER A 119 -8.71 -4.81 11.23
N HIS A 120 -9.79 -5.16 11.92
CA HIS A 120 -11.05 -4.40 11.83
C HIS A 120 -10.85 -2.91 12.11
N THR A 121 -10.03 -2.55 13.10
CA THR A 121 -9.76 -1.15 13.46
C THR A 121 -9.08 -0.40 12.33
N ALA A 122 -8.05 -1.00 11.72
CA ALA A 122 -7.39 -0.43 10.56
C ALA A 122 -8.35 -0.29 9.37
N LEU A 123 -9.18 -1.31 9.09
CA LEU A 123 -10.18 -1.25 8.04
C LEU A 123 -11.21 -0.13 8.27
N THR A 124 -11.64 0.10 9.51
CA THR A 124 -12.55 1.21 9.83
C THR A 124 -11.95 2.57 9.47
N ILE A 125 -10.64 2.75 9.67
CA ILE A 125 -9.95 3.98 9.25
C ILE A 125 -9.89 4.05 7.73
N LEU A 126 -9.46 2.98 7.05
CA LEU A 126 -9.34 2.93 5.59
C LEU A 126 -10.65 3.26 4.88
N LYS A 127 -11.80 2.82 5.41
CA LYS A 127 -13.13 3.10 4.86
C LYS A 127 -13.56 4.57 4.92
N ASN A 128 -12.82 5.44 5.60
CA ASN A 128 -13.04 6.88 5.57
C ASN A 128 -12.26 7.59 4.44
N PHE A 129 -11.44 6.84 3.70
CA PHE A 129 -10.62 7.32 2.58
C PHE A 129 -11.07 6.66 1.28
N ASN A 130 -10.54 7.13 0.14
CA ASN A 130 -10.85 6.50 -1.14
C ASN A 130 -10.13 5.15 -1.26
N VAL A 131 -10.87 4.06 -1.19
CA VAL A 131 -10.39 2.67 -1.42
C VAL A 131 -11.43 1.93 -2.28
N ASN A 132 -11.98 2.64 -3.26
CA ASN A 132 -13.11 2.19 -4.07
C ASN A 132 -12.71 1.14 -5.11
N TYR A 133 -11.43 1.11 -5.49
CA TYR A 133 -10.87 0.17 -6.44
C TYR A 133 -10.08 -0.96 -5.77
N ALA A 134 -10.02 -0.97 -4.44
CA ALA A 134 -9.47 -2.07 -3.66
C ALA A 134 -10.51 -3.20 -3.47
N GLU A 135 -10.07 -4.45 -3.60
CA GLU A 135 -10.87 -5.61 -3.21
C GLU A 135 -10.69 -5.91 -1.71
N ILE A 136 -11.81 -6.05 -0.99
CA ILE A 136 -11.80 -6.28 0.45
C ILE A 136 -12.59 -7.56 0.77
N SER A 137 -11.96 -8.51 1.44
CA SER A 137 -12.59 -9.76 1.86
C SER A 137 -12.26 -10.13 3.30
N ILE A 138 -13.11 -10.95 3.92
CA ILE A 138 -12.86 -11.43 5.29
C ILE A 138 -11.62 -12.33 5.26
N PHE A 139 -10.68 -12.08 6.16
CA PHE A 139 -9.58 -12.99 6.41
C PHE A 139 -10.09 -14.11 7.32
N SER A 140 -10.23 -15.31 6.77
CA SER A 140 -10.45 -16.52 7.53
C SER A 140 -9.27 -17.45 7.31
N SER A 141 -8.46 -17.69 8.34
CA SER A 141 -7.49 -18.77 8.31
C SER A 141 -8.26 -20.09 8.19
N SER A 142 -8.21 -20.76 7.04
CA SER A 142 -8.64 -22.16 6.96
C SER A 142 -7.74 -22.94 7.91
N SER A 143 -8.33 -23.41 9.02
CA SER A 143 -7.64 -24.21 10.04
C SER A 143 -7.17 -25.56 9.50
#